data_AF-A0A1C0SQY8-F1
#
_entry.id   AF-A0A1C0SQY8-F1
#
_cell.length_a   1.000
_cell.length_b   1.000
_cell.length_c   1.000
_cell.angle_alpha   90.00
_cell.angle_beta   90.00
_cell.angle_gamma   90.00
#
_symmetry.space_group_name_H-M   'P 1'
#
loop_
_entity.id
_entity.type
_entity.pdbx_description
1 polymer ?
#
loop_
_entity_poly.entity_id
_entity_poly.type
_entity_poly.pdbx_seq_one_letter_code
_entity_poly.pdbx_strand_id
1 'polypeptide(L)'
;MIAVGLGEITLLRPIARHGLSFHGFAIMSDEASVRRERLIFKTLFPATPERWLDYAAAHDLDEKDLQSAAAWEWRNRLGAAQAFWSHENAARNVLVTTDEIFARLPNKPEFSDAVIMTPTQAVRTLAAGHLERQRLPRT
;
A
#
# COMPACT_ATOMS: atom_id res chain seq x y z
N MET A 1 -16.78 28.46 -8.85
CA MET A 1 -15.52 27.68 -8.87
C MET A 1 -15.77 26.44 -8.03
N ILE A 2 -15.89 25.25 -8.64
CA ILE A 2 -16.10 24.01 -7.89
C ILE A 2 -14.73 23.62 -7.32
N ALA A 3 -14.48 24.00 -6.07
CA ALA A 3 -13.32 23.52 -5.35
C ALA A 3 -13.50 22.02 -5.12
N VAL A 4 -12.56 21.20 -5.60
CA VAL A 4 -12.63 19.72 -5.50
C VAL A 4 -12.48 19.24 -4.04
N GLY A 5 -12.49 20.14 -3.05
CA GLY A 5 -12.49 19.80 -1.62
C GLY A 5 -11.24 19.05 -1.14
N LEU A 6 -10.14 19.08 -1.90
CA LEU A 6 -8.93 18.30 -1.58
C LEU A 6 -8.04 18.96 -0.52
N GLY A 7 -8.42 20.13 0.01
CA GLY A 7 -7.60 20.92 0.95
C GLY A 7 -7.33 20.24 2.30
N GLU A 8 -8.14 19.23 2.67
CA GLU A 8 -7.98 18.46 3.91
C GLU A 8 -7.40 17.05 3.69
N ILE A 9 -6.95 16.72 2.46
CA ILE A 9 -6.38 15.41 2.19
C ILE A 9 -4.97 15.31 2.78
N THR A 10 -4.84 14.51 3.83
CA THR A 10 -3.52 14.14 4.37
C THR A 10 -2.88 13.09 3.48
N LEU A 11 -1.76 13.45 2.86
CA LEU A 11 -0.91 12.48 2.19
C LEU A 11 -0.17 11.61 3.22
N LEU A 12 -0.29 10.29 3.10
CA LEU A 12 0.41 9.36 3.98
C LEU A 12 1.86 9.18 3.51
N ARG A 13 2.80 9.17 4.45
CA ARG A 13 4.22 9.07 4.14
C ARG A 13 4.63 7.60 3.96
N PRO A 14 5.23 7.22 2.82
CA PRO A 14 5.79 5.89 2.60
C PRO A 14 7.14 5.71 3.31
N ILE A 15 7.65 4.49 3.32
CA ILE A 15 9.06 4.21 3.63
C ILE A 15 9.93 4.82 2.52
N ALA A 16 11.07 5.38 2.92
CA ALA A 16 12.09 5.85 2.00
C ALA A 16 12.68 4.69 1.19
N ARG A 17 12.52 4.75 -0.12
CA ARG A 17 13.05 3.82 -1.11
C ARG A 17 13.82 4.59 -2.17
N HIS A 18 15.08 4.21 -2.38
CA HIS A 18 15.93 4.80 -3.40
C HIS A 18 15.31 4.60 -4.79
N GLY A 19 15.24 5.67 -5.60
CA GLY A 19 14.66 5.63 -6.94
C GLY A 19 13.13 5.50 -6.98
N LEU A 20 12.44 5.67 -5.85
CA LEU A 20 10.97 5.65 -5.77
C LEU A 20 10.41 6.79 -4.91
N SER A 21 11.01 7.06 -3.74
CA SER A 21 10.51 8.07 -2.80
C SER A 21 11.00 9.48 -3.11
N PHE A 22 10.21 10.48 -2.72
CA PHE A 22 10.57 11.89 -2.80
C PHE A 22 11.32 12.34 -1.55
N HIS A 23 12.38 13.13 -1.75
CA HIS A 23 13.14 13.71 -0.65
C HIS A 23 12.25 14.64 0.20
N GLY A 24 12.35 14.56 1.52
CA GLY A 24 11.50 15.31 2.45
C GLY A 24 10.09 14.77 2.64
N PHE A 25 9.67 13.75 1.86
CA PHE A 25 8.34 13.15 1.94
C PHE A 25 8.40 11.61 2.01
N ALA A 26 9.17 11.09 2.98
CA ALA A 26 9.24 9.67 3.29
C ALA A 26 9.73 9.45 4.73
N ILE A 27 9.47 8.26 5.28
CA ILE A 27 9.92 7.82 6.59
C ILE A 27 11.20 6.98 6.42
N MET A 28 12.25 7.30 7.16
CA MET A 28 13.43 6.44 7.21
C MET A 28 13.03 5.09 7.82
N SER A 29 13.25 4.00 7.08
CA SER A 29 12.88 2.67 7.56
C SER A 29 13.80 2.19 8.66
N ASP A 30 13.21 1.46 9.60
CA ASP A 30 13.90 0.47 10.40
C ASP A 30 13.67 -0.94 9.83
N GLU A 31 14.31 -1.95 10.44
CA GLU A 31 14.15 -3.32 9.97
C GLU A 31 12.71 -3.84 10.08
N ALA A 32 11.96 -3.40 11.09
CA ALA A 32 10.58 -3.82 11.30
C ALA A 32 9.68 -3.34 10.15
N SER A 33 9.87 -2.09 9.73
CA SER A 33 9.17 -1.48 8.59
C SER A 33 9.48 -2.21 7.30
N VAL A 34 10.75 -2.56 7.05
CA VAL A 34 11.16 -3.32 5.86
C VAL A 34 10.58 -4.74 5.88
N ARG A 35 10.59 -5.42 7.04
CA ARG A 35 9.98 -6.76 7.17
C ARG A 35 8.47 -6.70 6.93
N ARG A 36 7.77 -5.70 7.45
CA ARG A 36 6.32 -5.54 7.24
C ARG A 36 6.00 -5.27 5.77
N GLU A 37 6.74 -4.37 5.11
CA GLU A 37 6.56 -4.11 3.68
C GLU A 37 6.80 -5.37 2.82
N ARG A 38 7.86 -6.15 3.11
CA ARG A 38 8.11 -7.42 2.41
C ARG A 38 6.97 -8.42 2.59
N LEU A 39 6.41 -8.52 3.78
CA LEU A 39 5.26 -9.39 4.05
C LEU A 39 4.02 -8.94 3.26
N ILE A 40 3.76 -7.63 3.20
CA ILE A 40 2.69 -7.06 2.37
C ILE A 40 2.93 -7.39 0.89
N PHE A 41 4.14 -7.12 0.38
CA PHE A 41 4.49 -7.37 -1.02
C PHE A 41 4.27 -8.84 -1.41
N LYS A 42 4.77 -9.79 -0.61
CA LYS A 42 4.58 -11.23 -0.85
C LYS A 42 3.13 -11.67 -0.79
N THR A 43 2.33 -11.02 0.05
CA THR A 43 0.90 -11.33 0.16
C THR A 43 0.13 -10.85 -1.07
N LEU A 44 0.46 -9.65 -1.54
CA LEU A 44 -0.16 -9.06 -2.74
C LEU A 44 0.32 -9.75 -4.02
N PHE A 45 1.60 -10.07 -4.12
CA PHE A 45 2.27 -10.58 -5.33
C PHE A 45 3.11 -11.83 -5.05
N PRO A 46 2.48 -12.97 -4.70
CA PRO A 46 3.19 -14.17 -4.23
C PRO A 46 4.13 -14.81 -5.27
N ALA A 47 3.88 -14.59 -6.56
CA ALA A 47 4.71 -15.10 -7.65
C ALA A 47 5.83 -14.12 -8.09
N THR A 48 5.86 -12.90 -7.51
CA THR A 48 6.80 -11.86 -7.91
C THR A 48 7.98 -11.81 -6.93
N PRO A 49 9.23 -11.91 -7.39
CA PRO A 49 10.39 -11.66 -6.55
C PRO A 49 10.38 -10.29 -5.87
N GLU A 50 10.68 -10.27 -4.56
CA GLU A 50 10.60 -9.05 -3.74
C GLU A 50 11.71 -8.05 -4.05
N ARG A 51 12.86 -8.50 -4.57
CA ARG A 51 14.00 -7.65 -4.92
C ARG A 51 14.02 -7.42 -6.42
N TRP A 52 14.34 -6.19 -6.83
CA TRP A 52 14.50 -5.85 -8.24
C TRP A 52 15.50 -6.77 -8.95
N LEU A 53 16.66 -7.03 -8.33
CA LEU A 53 17.69 -7.90 -8.92
C LEU A 53 17.16 -9.31 -9.22
N ASP A 54 16.43 -9.89 -8.26
CA ASP A 54 15.85 -11.23 -8.42
C ASP A 54 14.74 -11.23 -9.48
N TYR A 55 13.96 -10.14 -9.57
CA TYR A 55 12.94 -9.97 -10.62
C TYR A 55 13.59 -9.81 -12.00
N ALA A 56 14.62 -8.97 -12.12
CA ALA A 56 15.34 -8.75 -13.37
C ALA A 56 15.96 -10.06 -13.88
N ALA A 57 16.64 -10.80 -13.00
CA ALA A 57 17.21 -12.10 -13.32
C ALA A 57 16.15 -13.13 -13.76
N ALA A 58 15.00 -13.19 -13.07
CA ALA A 58 13.91 -14.11 -13.42
C ALA A 58 13.22 -13.79 -14.76
N HIS A 59 13.38 -12.56 -15.25
CA HIS A 59 12.74 -12.05 -16.47
C HIS A 59 13.73 -11.72 -17.60
N ASP A 60 15.01 -12.10 -17.47
CA ASP A 60 16.07 -11.82 -18.44
C ASP A 60 16.23 -10.33 -18.76
N LEU A 61 16.18 -9.49 -17.72
CA LEU A 61 16.32 -8.03 -17.81
C LEU A 61 17.69 -7.58 -17.27
N ASP A 62 18.17 -6.43 -17.76
CA ASP A 62 19.34 -5.78 -17.17
C ASP A 62 19.00 -5.27 -15.76
N GLU A 63 19.77 -5.69 -14.76
CA GLU A 63 19.64 -5.24 -13.37
C GLU A 63 19.78 -3.71 -13.22
N LYS A 64 20.46 -3.06 -14.16
CA LYS A 64 20.64 -1.59 -14.20
C LYS A 64 19.51 -0.88 -14.94
N ASP A 65 18.60 -1.61 -15.58
CA ASP A 65 17.46 -1.00 -16.26
C ASP A 65 16.44 -0.50 -15.23
N LEU A 66 16.27 0.82 -15.20
CA LEU A 66 15.34 1.47 -14.31
C LEU A 66 14.14 2.09 -15.04
N GLN A 67 14.06 1.97 -16.36
CA GLN A 67 13.14 2.76 -17.18
C GLN A 67 12.23 1.94 -18.09
N SER A 68 12.51 0.64 -18.32
CA SER A 68 11.60 -0.19 -19.09
C SER A 68 10.23 -0.36 -18.43
N ALA A 69 9.27 -0.79 -19.24
CA ALA A 69 7.94 -1.15 -18.78
C ALA A 69 7.98 -2.21 -17.66
N ALA A 70 8.87 -3.20 -17.77
CA ALA A 70 9.01 -4.25 -16.76
C ALA A 70 9.58 -3.70 -15.44
N ALA A 71 10.54 -2.77 -15.51
CA ALA A 71 11.06 -2.07 -14.34
C ALA A 71 9.98 -1.21 -13.66
N TRP A 72 9.14 -0.52 -14.44
CA TRP A 72 7.98 0.22 -13.93
C TRP A 72 6.90 -0.69 -13.33
N GLU A 73 6.64 -1.83 -13.94
CA GLU A 73 5.69 -2.81 -13.42
C GLU A 73 6.10 -3.31 -12.03
N TRP A 74 7.36 -3.68 -11.85
CA TRP A 74 7.88 -4.08 -10.54
C TRP A 74 7.78 -2.94 -9.52
N ARG A 75 8.11 -1.70 -9.90
CA ARG A 75 7.97 -0.52 -9.03
C ARG A 75 6.51 -0.25 -8.64
N ASN A 76 5.56 -0.44 -9.54
CA ASN A 76 4.14 -0.29 -9.24
C ASN A 76 3.68 -1.30 -8.18
N ARG A 77 4.17 -2.54 -8.24
CA ARG A 77 3.92 -3.55 -7.20
C ARG A 77 4.52 -3.15 -5.85
N LEU A 78 5.75 -2.60 -5.86
CA LEU A 78 6.35 -2.04 -4.64
C LEU A 78 5.55 -0.84 -4.12
N GLY A 79 5.04 0.00 -5.02
CA GLY A 79 4.14 1.12 -4.71
C GLY A 79 2.84 0.67 -4.04
N ALA A 80 2.24 -0.42 -4.47
CA ALA A 80 1.06 -0.99 -3.81
C ALA A 80 1.38 -1.46 -2.38
N ALA A 81 2.53 -2.11 -2.17
CA ALA A 81 2.97 -2.48 -0.83
C ALA A 81 3.23 -1.24 0.05
N GLN A 82 3.83 -0.18 -0.52
CA GLN A 82 4.03 1.10 0.15
C GLN A 82 2.72 1.79 0.52
N ALA A 83 1.71 1.75 -0.36
CA ALA A 83 0.41 2.36 -0.12
C ALA A 83 -0.28 1.71 1.09
N PHE A 84 -0.31 0.38 1.15
CA PHE A 84 -0.91 -0.33 2.28
C PHE A 84 -0.06 -0.21 3.55
N TRP A 85 1.27 -0.28 3.47
CA TRP A 85 2.14 -0.04 4.62
C TRP A 85 1.90 1.34 5.23
N SER A 86 1.79 2.38 4.39
CA SER A 86 1.55 3.76 4.85
C SER A 86 0.19 3.90 5.52
N HIS A 87 -0.81 3.15 5.04
CA HIS A 87 -2.15 3.09 5.60
C HIS A 87 -2.16 2.44 7.00
N GLU A 88 -1.52 1.28 7.14
CA GLU A 88 -1.35 0.60 8.42
C GLU A 88 -0.55 1.46 9.41
N ASN A 89 0.58 2.02 8.98
CA ASN A 89 1.46 2.84 9.82
C ASN A 89 0.77 4.13 10.30
N ALA A 90 -0.13 4.69 9.49
CA ALA A 90 -0.95 5.84 9.89
C ALA A 90 -2.22 5.45 10.67
N ALA A 91 -2.37 4.18 11.05
CA ALA A 91 -3.52 3.63 11.77
C ALA A 91 -4.87 4.02 11.15
N ARG A 92 -4.94 3.97 9.81
CA ARG A 92 -6.19 4.24 9.08
C ARG A 92 -7.08 3.00 9.12
N ASN A 93 -8.38 3.20 9.28
CA ASN A 93 -9.31 2.09 9.52
C ASN A 93 -9.68 1.33 8.24
N VAL A 94 -9.85 2.05 7.12
CA VAL A 94 -10.37 1.48 5.86
C VAL A 94 -9.51 1.94 4.71
N LEU A 95 -8.95 1.01 3.93
CA LEU A 95 -8.32 1.32 2.66
C LEU A 95 -9.39 1.31 1.57
N VAL A 96 -9.65 2.47 0.98
CA VAL A 96 -10.61 2.62 -0.11
C VAL A 96 -9.88 2.56 -1.44
N THR A 97 -10.15 1.55 -2.26
CA THR A 97 -9.49 1.33 -3.56
C THR A 97 -10.38 0.53 -4.52
N THR A 98 -10.19 0.74 -5.81
CA THR A 98 -10.77 -0.12 -6.87
C THR A 98 -9.82 -1.25 -7.27
N ASP A 99 -8.58 -1.25 -6.75
CA ASP A 99 -7.60 -2.26 -7.06
C ASP A 99 -7.88 -3.55 -6.27
N GLU A 100 -8.27 -4.59 -7.00
CA GLU A 100 -8.69 -5.87 -6.45
C GLU A 100 -7.55 -6.66 -5.80
N ILE A 101 -6.28 -6.32 -6.08
CA ILE A 101 -5.13 -7.03 -5.50
C ILE A 101 -5.13 -6.97 -3.97
N PHE A 102 -5.64 -5.88 -3.39
CA PHE A 102 -5.71 -5.69 -1.94
C PHE A 102 -6.73 -6.61 -1.25
N ALA A 103 -7.69 -7.19 -1.98
CA ALA A 103 -8.62 -8.17 -1.43
C ALA A 103 -7.92 -9.46 -0.93
N ARG A 104 -6.64 -9.66 -1.28
CA ARG A 104 -5.82 -10.76 -0.77
C ARG A 104 -5.41 -10.59 0.70
N LEU A 105 -5.33 -9.35 1.19
CA LEU A 105 -4.82 -9.08 2.54
C LEU A 105 -5.74 -9.63 3.63
N PRO A 106 -7.06 -9.33 3.68
CA PRO A 106 -7.91 -9.76 4.80
C PRO A 106 -8.04 -11.28 4.93
N ASN A 107 -7.68 -12.04 3.89
CA ASN A 107 -7.67 -13.51 3.87
C ASN A 107 -6.44 -14.12 4.56
N LYS A 108 -5.54 -13.30 5.10
CA LYS A 108 -4.33 -13.74 5.79
C LYS A 108 -4.37 -13.33 7.27
N PRO A 109 -4.01 -14.23 8.20
CA PRO A 109 -4.05 -13.94 9.64
C PRO A 109 -3.27 -12.67 10.04
N GLU A 110 -2.17 -12.37 9.36
CA GLU A 110 -1.31 -11.22 9.63
C GLU A 110 -1.93 -9.87 9.25
N PHE A 111 -3.09 -9.91 8.58
CA PHE A 111 -3.83 -8.76 8.04
C PHE A 111 -5.35 -8.90 8.31
N SER A 112 -5.76 -9.69 9.31
CA SER A 112 -7.18 -9.92 9.60
C SER A 112 -7.97 -8.64 9.90
N ASP A 113 -7.28 -7.61 10.39
CA ASP A 113 -7.87 -6.32 10.73
C ASP A 113 -7.94 -5.36 9.52
N ALA A 114 -7.41 -5.77 8.36
CA ALA A 114 -7.43 -4.96 7.16
C ALA A 114 -8.86 -4.87 6.61
N VAL A 115 -9.41 -3.66 6.56
CA VAL A 115 -10.70 -3.40 5.92
C VAL A 115 -10.47 -2.73 4.57
N ILE A 116 -10.80 -3.45 3.50
CA ILE A 116 -10.68 -2.96 2.12
C ILE A 116 -12.09 -2.71 1.57
N MET A 117 -12.32 -1.53 1.01
CA MET A 117 -13.60 -1.17 0.40
C MET A 117 -13.39 -0.56 -0.98
N THR A 118 -14.30 -0.82 -1.89
CA THR A 118 -14.45 -0.02 -3.10
C THR A 118 -14.98 1.38 -2.75
N PRO A 119 -14.76 2.41 -3.58
CA PRO A 119 -15.35 3.74 -3.36
C PRO A 119 -16.87 3.69 -3.16
N THR A 120 -17.57 2.87 -3.94
CA THR A 120 -19.02 2.70 -3.81
C THR A 120 -19.41 2.10 -2.46
N GLN A 121 -18.67 1.12 -1.95
CA GLN A 121 -18.90 0.55 -0.61
C GLN A 121 -18.63 1.59 0.49
N ALA A 122 -17.53 2.34 0.39
CA ALA A 122 -17.19 3.37 1.37
C ALA A 122 -18.28 4.46 1.47
N VAL A 123 -18.78 4.94 0.33
CA VAL A 123 -19.88 5.94 0.28
C VAL A 123 -21.16 5.37 0.91
N ARG A 124 -21.52 4.12 0.62
CA ARG A 124 -22.70 3.48 1.23
C ARG A 124 -22.55 3.34 2.74
N THR A 125 -21.38 2.95 3.23
CA THR A 125 -21.10 2.84 4.68
C THR A 125 -21.16 4.19 5.38
N LEU A 126 -20.65 5.25 4.75
CA LEU A 126 -20.75 6.64 5.24
C LEU A 126 -22.21 7.10 5.31
N ALA A 127 -22.99 6.90 4.24
CA ALA A 127 -24.40 7.26 4.19
C ALA A 127 -25.24 6.51 5.23
N ALA A 128 -24.84 5.29 5.59
CA ALA A 128 -25.49 4.47 6.61
C ALA A 128 -25.05 4.80 8.07
N GLY A 129 -24.19 5.82 8.27
CA GLY A 129 -23.73 6.23 9.60
C GLY A 129 -22.91 5.18 10.36
N HIS A 130 -22.29 4.22 9.67
CA HIS A 130 -21.68 3.03 10.29
C HIS A 130 -20.21 3.18 10.71
N LEU A 131 -19.56 4.30 10.39
CA LEU A 131 -18.14 4.51 10.68
C LEU A 131 -17.83 4.89 12.14
N GLU A 132 -18.83 5.30 12.93
CA GLU A 132 -18.62 5.66 14.34
C GLU A 132 -18.59 4.45 15.30
N ARG A 133 -19.00 3.24 14.86
CA ARG A 133 -19.22 2.09 15.76
C ARG A 133 -18.14 1.00 15.77
N GLN A 134 -17.03 1.16 15.03
CA GLN A 134 -15.95 0.16 15.01
C GLN A 134 -14.81 0.41 16.01
N ARG A 135 -14.96 1.38 16.94
CA ARG A 135 -14.07 1.52 18.10
C ARG A 135 -14.74 1.01 19.37
N LEU A 136 -14.25 -0.12 19.89
CA LEU A 136 -14.36 -0.52 21.29
C LEU A 136 -12.96 -0.97 21.78
N PRO A 137 -12.69 -0.89 23.10
CA PRO A 137 -11.52 -0.22 23.64
C PRO A 137 -10.32 -1.15 23.81
N ARG A 138 -9.10 -0.60 23.71
CA ARG A 138 -7.94 -1.20 24.37
C ARG A 138 -7.98 -0.78 25.83
N THR A 139 -8.49 -1.66 26.68
CA THR A 139 -8.10 -1.78 28.10
C THR A 139 -6.62 -2.11 28.21
#